data_AF-X1FBU6-F1
#
_entry.id   AF-X1FBU6-F1
#
_cell.length_a   1.000
_cell.length_b   1.000
_cell.length_c   1.000
_cell.angle_alpha   90.00
_cell.angle_beta   90.00
_cell.angle_gamma   90.00
#
_symmetry.space_group_name_H-M   'P 1'
#
loop_
_entity.id
_entity.type
_entity.pdbx_description
1 polymer ?
#
loop_
_entity_poly.entity_id
_entity_poly.type
_entity_poly.pdbx_seq_one_letter_code
_entity_poly.pdbx_strand_id
1 'polypeptide(L)' 'MNITQIEARDLSEAWFLCLRKTLTEGYDYKIDRGSYAGQHRKELDFVAVQIM' A
#
# COMPACT_ATOMS: atom_id res chain seq x y z
N MET A 1 -0.69 12.67 8.65
CA MET A 1 -1.09 11.33 8.17
C MET A 1 -1.99 11.55 6.96
N ASN A 2 -1.54 11.15 5.78
CA ASN A 2 -2.31 11.31 4.55
C ASN A 2 -3.12 10.03 4.33
N ILE A 3 -4.45 10.15 4.34
CA ILE A 3 -5.34 9.02 4.11
C ILE A 3 -5.50 8.84 2.60
N THR A 4 -5.14 7.68 2.08
CA THR A 4 -5.40 7.32 0.69
C THR A 4 -6.81 6.72 0.59
N GLN A 5 -7.67 7.32 -0.22
CA GLN A 5 -9.03 6.82 -0.46
C GLN A 5 -9.07 6.09 -1.81
N ILE A 6 -9.64 4.89 -1.84
CA ILE A 6 -9.80 4.09 -3.05
C ILE A 6 -11.24 3.62 -3.14
N GLU A 7 -11.87 3.88 -4.28
CA GLU A 7 -13.15 3.28 -4.67
C GLU A 7 -12.86 2.12 -5.62
N ALA A 8 -13.49 0.98 -5.35
CA ALA A 8 -13.38 -0.21 -6.18
C ALA A 8 -14.75 -0.86 -6.36
N ARG A 9 -14.95 -1.54 -7.48
CA ARG A 9 -16.16 -2.33 -7.79
C ARG A 9 -16.14 -3.71 -7.12
N ASP A 10 -14.96 -4.28 -6.95
CA ASP A 10 -14.80 -5.59 -6.32
C ASP A 10 -13.44 -5.72 -5.63
N LEU A 11 -13.26 -6.82 -4.90
CA LEU A 11 -12.02 -7.07 -4.16
C LEU A 11 -10.80 -7.26 -5.08
N SER A 12 -11.00 -7.78 -6.29
CA SER A 12 -9.91 -7.99 -7.24
C SER A 12 -9.38 -6.64 -7.73
N GLU A 13 -10.28 -5.73 -8.11
CA GLU A 13 -9.94 -4.38 -8.51
C GLU A 13 -9.31 -3.60 -7.35
N ALA A 14 -9.88 -3.70 -6.15
CA ALA A 14 -9.32 -3.09 -4.93
C ALA A 14 -7.85 -3.47 -4.72
N TRP A 15 -7.52 -4.76 -4.87
CA TRP A 15 -6.14 -5.24 -4.75
C TRP A 15 -5.20 -4.58 -5.75
N PHE A 16 -5.57 -4.54 -7.03
CA PHE A 16 -4.72 -3.95 -8.06
C PHE A 16 -4.59 -2.43 -7.92
N LEU A 17 -5.65 -1.73 -7.47
CA LEU A 17 -5.60 -0.30 -7.18
C LEU A 17 -4.67 0.00 -6.01
N CYS A 18 -4.76 -0.77 -4.91
CA CYS A 18 -3.83 -0.67 -3.78
C CYS A 18 -2.39 -0.90 -4.22
N LEU A 19 -2.12 -1.98 -4.97
CA LEU A 19 -0.78 -2.29 -5.44
C LEU A 19 -0.20 -1.15 -6.30
N ARG A 20 -0.99 -0.62 -7.25
CA ARG A 20 -0.57 0.50 -8.10
C ARG A 20 -0.26 1.75 -7.26
N LYS A 21 -1.10 2.06 -6.27
CA LYS A 21 -0.89 3.19 -5.36
C LYS A 21 0.37 3.01 -4.51
N THR A 22 0.61 1.82 -3.96
CA THR A 22 1.87 1.50 -3.25
C THR A 22 3.08 1.74 -4.15
N LEU A 23 3.03 1.31 -5.42
CA LEU A 23 4.14 1.46 -6.36
C LEU A 23 4.40 2.91 -6.77
N THR A 24 3.35 3.71 -6.93
CA THR A 24 3.46 5.09 -7.46
C THR A 24 3.59 6.15 -6.38
N GLU A 25 2.90 5.98 -5.25
CA GLU A 25 2.73 7.00 -4.20
C GLU A 25 3.22 6.52 -2.83
N GLY A 26 3.43 5.23 -2.65
CA GLY A 26 3.99 4.67 -1.41
C GLY A 26 5.42 5.12 -1.14
N TYR A 27 5.84 5.00 0.11
CA TYR A 27 7.17 5.36 0.57
C TYR A 27 8.05 4.11 0.76
N ASP A 28 9.35 4.28 0.55
CA ASP A 28 10.34 3.23 0.80
C ASP A 28 10.95 3.39 2.19
N TYR A 29 11.09 2.30 2.92
CA TYR A 29 11.84 2.26 4.17
C TYR A 29 12.72 1.01 4.26
N LYS A 30 13.78 1.12 5.05
CA LYS A 30 14.67 0.01 5.36
C LYS A 30 14.13 -0.74 6.57
N ILE A 31 14.03 -2.06 6.44
CA ILE A 31 13.60 -2.92 7.54
C ILE A 31 14.74 -3.02 8.56
N ASP A 32 14.49 -2.63 9.81
CA ASP A 32 15.52 -2.61 10.86
C ASP A 32 15.67 -3.94 11.61
N ARG A 33 14.62 -4.76 11.68
CA ARG A 33 14.57 -5.96 12.52
C ARG A 33 13.82 -7.12 11.85
N GLY A 34 14.15 -8.35 12.26
CA GLY A 34 13.53 -9.58 11.76
C GLY A 34 14.27 -10.21 10.57
N SER A 35 13.71 -11.27 10.01
CA SER A 35 14.35 -12.08 8.95
C SER A 35 14.64 -11.31 7.65
N TYR A 36 14.01 -10.15 7.47
CA TYR A 36 14.20 -9.27 6.31
C TYR A 36 15.00 -8.00 6.64
N ALA A 37 15.66 -7.94 7.81
CA ALA A 37 16.47 -6.80 8.20
C ALA A 37 17.51 -6.45 7.12
N GLY A 38 17.61 -5.18 6.77
CA GLY A 38 18.49 -4.68 5.71
C GLY A 38 17.82 -4.53 4.34
N GLN A 39 16.66 -5.13 4.09
CA GLN A 39 15.92 -4.99 2.84
C GLN A 39 15.09 -3.69 2.82
N HIS A 40 14.79 -3.21 1.62
CA HIS A 40 13.85 -2.11 1.41
C HIS A 40 12.45 -2.65 1.15
N ARG A 41 11.45 -1.97 1.72
CA ARG A 41 10.04 -2.23 1.47
C ARG A 41 9.36 -0.95 1.04
N LYS A 42 8.51 -1.07 0.02
CA LYS A 42 7.59 -0.02 -0.39
C LYS A 42 6.24 -0.24 0.29
N GLU A 43 5.70 0.79 0.91
CA GLU A 43 4.49 0.72 1.71
C GLU A 43 3.55 1.88 1.40
N LEU A 44 2.25 1.57 1.39
CA LEU A 44 1.19 2.55 1.38
C LEU A 44 0.67 2.60 2.82
N ASP A 45 0.73 3.79 3.43
CA ASP A 45 0.47 4.04 4.86
C ASP A 45 -0.99 3.69 5.25
N PHE A 46 -1.86 4.67 5.46
CA PHE A 46 -3.26 4.41 5.76
C PHE A 46 -4.12 4.50 4.50
N VAL A 47 -4.75 3.38 4.11
CA VAL A 47 -5.68 3.30 2.98
C VAL A 47 -7.08 2.92 3.46
N ALA A 48 -8.09 3.64 2.98
CA ALA A 48 -9.49 3.28 3.14
C ALA A 48 -10.04 2.89 1.75
N VAL A 49 -10.60 1.69 1.66
CA VAL A 49 -11.14 1.15 0.41
C VAL A 49 -12.64 0.95 0.57
N GLN A 50 -13.42 1.60 -0.29
CA GLN A 50 -14.85 1.38 -0.39
C GLN A 50 -15.13 0.46 -1.59
N ILE A 51 -15.88 -0.61 -1.35
CA ILE A 51 -16.38 -1.50 -2.41
C ILE A 51 -17.84 -1.13 -2.68
N MET A 52 -18.18 -0.82 -3.94
CA MET A 52 -19.52 -0.43 -4.39
C MET A 52 -20.15 -1.48 -5.29
#